data_AF-A0A929WUK2-F1
#
_entry.id   AF-A0A929WUK2-F1
#
_cell.length_a   1.000
_cell.length_b   1.000
_cell.length_c   1.000
_cell.angle_alpha   90.00
_cell.angle_beta   90.00
_cell.angle_gamma   90.00
#
_symmetry.space_group_name_H-M   'P 1'
#
loop_
_entity.id
_entity.type
_entity.pdbx_description
1 polymer ?
#
loop_
_entity_poly.entity_id
_entity_poly.type
_entity_poly.pdbx_seq_one_letter_code
_entity_poly.pdbx_strand_id
1 'polypeptide(L)'
;MTTKPSNIGQWVGAVIAAVVIIGASFLGFHAFNARTHANAELQSGAQSPQSDNTAQSGSQSGDTLQSTEPTPVNIPKPTPPPHLYAGGQIGAQATSQWYIDLWAYAFNTGDTEDFMKVCQVEGYCDAFAHDLERMHTDAYLVKPLTNKYLQTNKIYECSLQKAGTEGICIEFTYLQTPAAFRHLTEEKASEQYDTISTVTDEEINSERTLFRVLFLEERGDTWVVTHIWDH
;
A
#
# COMPACT_ATOMS: atom_id res chain seq x y z
N MET A 1 -11.15 71.85 -26.63
CA MET A 1 -9.86 71.34 -26.14
C MET A 1 -9.98 69.83 -26.01
N THR A 2 -9.04 69.14 -26.61
CA THR A 2 -9.19 67.81 -27.24
C THR A 2 -9.06 66.65 -26.25
N THR A 3 -9.90 65.62 -26.42
CA THR A 3 -9.83 64.32 -25.75
C THR A 3 -8.62 63.52 -26.22
N LYS A 4 -7.99 62.74 -25.33
CA LYS A 4 -7.05 61.67 -25.71
C LYS A 4 -7.52 60.34 -25.11
N PRO A 5 -7.91 59.35 -25.92
CA PRO A 5 -8.19 58.00 -25.46
C PRO A 5 -6.89 57.20 -25.31
N SER A 6 -6.86 56.33 -24.29
CA SER A 6 -5.89 55.24 -24.17
C SER A 6 -6.39 54.07 -25.01
N ASN A 7 -5.55 53.56 -25.90
CA ASN A 7 -5.88 52.44 -26.77
C ASN A 7 -4.60 51.62 -27.00
N ILE A 8 -4.80 50.32 -27.21
CA ILE A 8 -3.84 49.31 -27.73
C ILE A 8 -3.01 48.63 -26.63
N GLY A 9 -3.05 47.32 -26.42
CA GLY A 9 -3.76 46.21 -27.09
C GLY A 9 -3.34 44.91 -26.37
N GLN A 10 -4.26 44.06 -25.93
CA GLN A 10 -4.71 42.88 -26.69
C GLN A 10 -3.55 42.11 -27.35
N TRP A 11 -2.93 41.20 -26.61
CA TRP A 11 -2.18 40.08 -27.20
C TRP A 11 -2.67 38.77 -26.60
N VAL A 12 -3.50 38.10 -27.40
CA VAL A 12 -3.85 36.69 -27.31
C VAL A 12 -2.62 35.91 -27.78
N GLY A 13 -1.93 35.23 -26.87
CA GLY A 13 -0.83 34.32 -27.19
C GLY A 13 -1.36 32.90 -27.32
N ALA A 14 -1.55 32.45 -28.56
CA ALA A 14 -1.81 31.05 -28.88
C ALA A 14 -0.58 30.20 -28.54
N VAL A 15 -0.74 29.20 -27.68
CA VAL A 15 0.26 28.13 -27.49
C VAL A 15 -0.25 26.89 -28.22
N ILE A 16 0.37 26.61 -29.36
CA ILE A 16 0.19 25.40 -30.15
C ILE A 16 0.96 24.28 -29.44
N ALA A 17 0.26 23.35 -28.78
CA ALA A 17 0.87 22.12 -28.31
C ALA A 17 0.90 21.10 -29.47
N ALA A 18 2.09 20.84 -29.99
CA ALA A 18 2.31 19.77 -30.95
C ALA A 18 2.12 18.40 -30.27
N VAL A 19 1.13 17.64 -30.71
CA VAL A 19 0.96 16.24 -30.32
C VAL A 19 2.00 15.41 -31.09
N VAL A 20 3.03 14.94 -30.39
CA VAL A 20 3.97 13.95 -30.94
C VAL A 20 3.38 12.56 -30.72
N ILE A 21 2.87 11.96 -31.80
CA ILE A 21 2.52 10.54 -31.84
C ILE A 21 3.82 9.77 -32.08
N ILE A 22 4.37 9.13 -31.05
CA ILE A 22 5.41 8.10 -31.24
C ILE A 22 4.70 6.76 -31.36
N GLY A 23 4.54 6.30 -32.60
CA GLY A 23 4.12 4.95 -32.94
C GLY A 23 5.32 3.99 -32.99
N ALA A 24 5.09 2.83 -32.37
CA ALA A 24 5.64 1.49 -32.61
C ALA A 24 7.17 1.28 -32.63
N SER A 25 7.62 0.38 -31.76
CA SER A 25 8.43 -0.80 -32.18
C SER A 25 8.37 -1.89 -31.10
N PHE A 26 7.67 -2.98 -31.42
CA PHE A 26 7.94 -4.30 -30.85
C PHE A 26 9.29 -4.78 -31.37
N LEU A 27 10.11 -5.39 -30.51
CA LEU A 27 10.99 -6.55 -30.77
C LEU A 27 11.98 -6.70 -29.60
N GLY A 28 12.02 -7.88 -28.97
CA GLY A 28 13.11 -8.22 -28.06
C GLY A 28 12.81 -9.32 -27.04
N PHE A 29 12.76 -10.56 -27.52
CA PHE A 29 12.87 -11.76 -26.68
C PHE A 29 14.17 -11.75 -25.86
N HIS A 30 14.10 -12.06 -24.57
CA HIS A 30 15.15 -12.83 -23.88
C HIS A 30 14.51 -13.84 -22.91
N ALA A 31 14.65 -15.10 -23.31
CA ALA A 31 14.46 -16.28 -22.47
C ALA A 31 15.75 -16.57 -21.66
N PHE A 32 15.62 -17.52 -20.71
CA PHE A 32 16.62 -18.09 -19.78
C PHE A 32 16.80 -17.33 -18.46
N ASN A 33 16.74 -17.93 -17.27
CA ASN A 33 17.08 -19.31 -16.86
C ASN A 33 16.17 -19.80 -15.73
N ALA A 34 15.61 -21.00 -15.88
CA ALA A 34 15.22 -21.83 -14.76
C ALA A 34 16.48 -22.46 -14.14
N ARG A 35 16.64 -22.37 -12.82
CA ARG A 35 17.48 -23.29 -12.05
C ARG A 35 16.62 -24.00 -11.02
N THR A 36 16.39 -25.26 -11.31
CA THR A 36 15.96 -26.31 -10.40
C THR A 36 17.08 -26.60 -9.40
N HIS A 37 16.74 -26.66 -8.11
CA HIS A 37 17.51 -27.44 -7.14
C HIS A 37 16.58 -28.51 -6.57
N ALA A 38 16.90 -29.76 -6.92
CA ALA A 38 16.30 -30.96 -6.36
C ALA A 38 17.23 -31.57 -5.31
N ASN A 39 16.59 -32.15 -4.29
CA ASN A 39 17.02 -33.23 -3.40
C ASN A 39 18.20 -33.03 -2.44
N ALA A 40 17.87 -33.07 -1.15
CA ALA A 40 18.49 -34.01 -0.23
C ALA A 40 17.45 -34.45 0.81
N GLU A 41 16.92 -35.64 0.59
CA GLU A 41 16.14 -36.43 1.53
C GLU A 41 17.09 -36.97 2.62
N LEU A 42 16.73 -36.79 3.89
CA LEU A 42 17.24 -37.60 4.99
C LEU A 42 16.06 -37.99 5.88
N GLN A 43 15.59 -39.21 5.62
CA GLN A 43 14.69 -39.96 6.48
C GLN A 43 15.39 -40.31 7.79
N SER A 44 14.68 -40.17 8.91
CA SER A 44 14.91 -40.98 10.10
C SER A 44 13.70 -40.93 11.02
N GLY A 45 13.08 -42.10 11.22
CA GLY A 45 12.41 -42.41 12.49
C GLY A 45 10.88 -42.39 12.46
N ALA A 46 10.28 -43.46 11.95
CA ALA A 46 8.94 -43.86 12.36
C ALA A 46 8.97 -44.36 13.82
N GLN A 47 7.97 -43.99 14.62
CA GLN A 47 7.33 -44.86 15.62
C GLN A 47 6.10 -44.19 16.24
N SER A 48 4.91 -44.61 15.79
CA SER A 48 3.67 -44.49 16.57
C SER A 48 3.60 -45.64 17.60
N PRO A 49 2.93 -45.42 18.73
CA PRO A 49 2.03 -46.44 19.25
C PRO A 49 0.60 -45.93 19.30
N GLN A 50 -0.26 -46.72 18.67
CA GLN A 50 -1.69 -46.74 18.81
C GLN A 50 -2.08 -47.22 20.22
N SER A 51 -3.07 -46.57 20.83
CA SER A 51 -3.82 -47.15 21.96
C SER A 51 -5.30 -46.81 21.83
N ASP A 52 -6.09 -47.86 21.64
CA ASP A 52 -7.55 -47.87 21.52
C ASP A 52 -8.25 -47.87 22.88
N ASN A 53 -9.38 -47.13 22.92
CA ASN A 53 -10.64 -47.33 23.66
C ASN A 53 -10.70 -47.34 25.20
N THR A 54 -11.54 -46.45 25.76
CA THR A 54 -12.85 -46.84 26.35
C THR A 54 -13.65 -45.58 26.77
N ALA A 55 -14.90 -45.50 26.33
CA ALA A 55 -15.88 -44.51 26.75
C ALA A 55 -16.27 -44.69 28.22
N GLN A 56 -16.32 -43.61 29.00
CA GLN A 56 -17.13 -43.55 30.22
C GLN A 56 -17.67 -42.14 30.43
N SER A 57 -19.00 -42.04 30.33
CA SER A 57 -19.80 -40.84 30.41
C SER A 57 -19.79 -40.22 31.82
N GLY A 58 -19.58 -38.91 31.89
CA GLY A 58 -19.88 -38.07 33.05
C GLY A 58 -20.41 -36.72 32.55
N SER A 59 -21.69 -36.47 32.81
CA SER A 59 -22.44 -35.28 32.40
C SER A 59 -22.15 -34.07 33.30
N GLN A 60 -22.34 -32.87 32.74
CA GLN A 60 -22.46 -31.53 33.36
C GLN A 60 -21.18 -30.71 33.56
N SER A 61 -20.87 -29.82 32.62
CA SER A 61 -21.40 -28.44 32.60
C SER A 61 -20.85 -27.74 31.37
N GLY A 62 -21.77 -27.29 30.52
CA GLY A 62 -21.44 -26.42 29.40
C GLY A 62 -21.07 -25.06 29.94
N ASP A 63 -19.79 -24.74 29.82
CA ASP A 63 -19.29 -23.41 29.51
C ASP A 63 -17.95 -23.65 28.81
N THR A 64 -18.03 -24.21 27.60
CA THR A 64 -16.96 -23.96 26.64
C THR A 64 -17.02 -22.46 26.41
N LEU A 65 -16.15 -21.70 27.08
CA LEU A 65 -15.74 -20.40 26.57
C LEU A 65 -15.24 -20.68 25.16
N GLN A 66 -16.14 -20.52 24.20
CA GLN A 66 -15.84 -20.62 22.80
C GLN A 66 -14.71 -19.62 22.62
N SER A 67 -13.49 -20.11 22.42
CA SER A 67 -12.35 -19.24 22.17
C SER A 67 -12.78 -18.36 21.01
N THR A 68 -13.05 -17.10 21.32
CA THR A 68 -13.38 -16.05 20.35
C THR A 68 -12.12 -15.59 19.63
N GLU A 69 -11.08 -16.41 19.62
CA GLU A 69 -9.92 -16.23 18.78
C GLU A 69 -10.41 -16.29 17.32
N PRO A 70 -10.28 -15.19 16.57
CA PRO A 70 -10.77 -15.12 15.21
C PRO A 70 -9.95 -16.06 14.35
N THR A 71 -10.61 -16.69 13.39
CA THR A 71 -9.91 -17.31 12.28
C THR A 71 -9.05 -16.24 11.58
N PRO A 72 -7.73 -16.42 11.47
CA PRO A 72 -6.88 -15.47 10.77
C PRO A 72 -7.39 -15.24 9.35
N VAL A 73 -7.63 -13.98 8.99
CA VAL A 73 -8.03 -13.61 7.63
C VAL A 73 -6.81 -13.80 6.73
N ASN A 74 -6.91 -14.66 5.73
CA ASN A 74 -5.82 -14.86 4.76
C ASN A 74 -5.83 -13.71 3.73
N ILE A 75 -4.85 -12.82 3.82
CA ILE A 75 -4.64 -11.72 2.87
C ILE A 75 -3.46 -12.08 1.97
N PRO A 76 -3.68 -12.32 0.67
CA PRO A 76 -2.60 -12.64 -0.24
C PRO A 76 -1.68 -11.44 -0.41
N LYS A 77 -0.38 -11.70 -0.51
CA LYS A 77 0.60 -10.69 -0.87
C LYS A 77 0.28 -10.14 -2.26
N PRO A 78 0.24 -8.81 -2.45
CA PRO A 78 -0.11 -8.24 -3.74
C PRO A 78 0.97 -8.55 -4.78
N THR A 79 0.59 -8.55 -6.05
CA THR A 79 1.53 -8.76 -7.16
C THR A 79 2.03 -7.41 -7.67
N PRO A 80 3.34 -7.23 -7.91
CA PRO A 80 3.87 -6.01 -8.50
C PRO A 80 3.12 -5.59 -9.77
N PRO A 81 2.76 -4.30 -9.93
CA PRO A 81 2.06 -3.84 -11.12
C PRO A 81 2.99 -3.90 -12.36
N PRO A 82 2.41 -3.99 -13.56
CA PRO A 82 3.19 -3.84 -14.79
C PRO A 82 3.99 -2.54 -14.78
N HIS A 83 5.19 -2.58 -15.37
CA HIS A 83 6.07 -1.41 -15.50
C HIS A 83 6.62 -0.84 -14.18
N LEU A 84 6.58 -1.58 -13.07
CA LEU A 84 7.16 -1.13 -11.79
C LEU A 84 8.62 -0.68 -11.91
N TYR A 85 9.42 -1.36 -12.73
CA TYR A 85 10.85 -1.07 -12.97
C TYR A 85 11.10 -0.23 -14.22
N ALA A 86 10.08 0.46 -14.74
CA ALA A 86 10.27 1.40 -15.85
C ALA A 86 10.89 2.71 -15.34
N GLY A 87 11.62 3.40 -16.20
CA GLY A 87 12.05 4.77 -15.92
C GLY A 87 10.93 5.80 -16.13
N GLY A 88 11.21 7.03 -15.70
CA GLY A 88 10.33 8.19 -15.85
C GLY A 88 8.92 8.02 -15.26
N GLN A 89 7.96 8.75 -15.84
CA GLN A 89 6.59 8.86 -15.34
C GLN A 89 5.84 7.52 -15.27
N ILE A 90 6.15 6.59 -16.16
CA ILE A 90 5.50 5.27 -16.19
C ILE A 90 5.87 4.47 -14.94
N GLY A 91 7.16 4.44 -14.58
CA GLY A 91 7.63 3.78 -13.36
C GLY A 91 7.12 4.44 -12.10
N ALA A 92 7.11 5.78 -12.05
CA ALA A 92 6.59 6.51 -10.91
C ALA A 92 5.09 6.26 -10.68
N GLN A 93 4.29 6.18 -11.74
CA GLN A 93 2.88 5.81 -11.65
C GLN A 93 2.69 4.37 -11.16
N ALA A 94 3.42 3.40 -11.74
CA ALA A 94 3.36 2.01 -11.31
C ALA A 94 3.77 1.85 -9.83
N THR A 95 4.78 2.60 -9.40
CA THR A 95 5.24 2.61 -8.00
C THR A 95 4.21 3.23 -7.06
N SER A 96 3.44 4.21 -7.51
CA SER A 96 2.36 4.81 -6.69
C SER A 96 1.19 3.84 -6.48
N GLN A 97 0.87 3.04 -7.50
CA GLN A 97 -0.07 1.92 -7.37
C GLN A 97 0.46 0.89 -6.38
N TRP A 98 1.72 0.51 -6.57
CA TRP A 98 2.39 -0.47 -5.71
C TRP A 98 2.46 -0.03 -4.25
N TYR A 99 2.74 1.26 -4.01
CA TYR A 99 2.77 1.87 -2.69
C TYR A 99 1.45 1.69 -1.94
N ILE A 100 0.29 1.98 -2.57
CA ILE A 100 -0.99 1.86 -1.85
C ILE A 100 -1.43 0.42 -1.63
N ASP A 101 -1.05 -0.49 -2.53
CA ASP A 101 -1.31 -1.93 -2.41
C ASP A 101 -0.48 -2.52 -1.26
N LEU A 102 0.80 -2.18 -1.20
CA LEU A 102 1.70 -2.57 -0.11
C LEU A 102 1.30 -1.94 1.22
N TRP A 103 0.86 -0.67 1.23
CA TRP A 103 0.36 -0.01 2.43
C TRP A 103 -0.84 -0.77 3.01
N ALA A 104 -1.81 -1.15 2.16
CA ALA A 104 -2.97 -1.92 2.60
C ALA A 104 -2.59 -3.34 3.06
N TYR A 105 -1.67 -3.98 2.34
CA TYR A 105 -1.16 -5.29 2.72
C TYR A 105 -0.50 -5.26 4.11
N ALA A 106 0.48 -4.38 4.29
CA ALA A 106 1.18 -4.20 5.56
C ALA A 106 0.21 -3.86 6.69
N PHE A 107 -0.74 -2.96 6.43
CA PHE A 107 -1.76 -2.60 7.41
C PHE A 107 -2.57 -3.82 7.89
N ASN A 108 -2.96 -4.71 6.98
CA ASN A 108 -3.77 -5.87 7.30
C ASN A 108 -2.98 -7.04 7.90
N THR A 109 -1.69 -7.17 7.63
CA THR A 109 -0.91 -8.37 8.00
C THR A 109 0.21 -8.11 8.99
N GLY A 110 0.60 -6.85 9.19
CA GLY A 110 1.81 -6.46 9.91
C GLY A 110 3.11 -6.70 9.11
N ASP A 111 3.05 -7.32 7.93
CA ASP A 111 4.23 -7.54 7.08
C ASP A 111 4.59 -6.26 6.31
N THR A 112 5.63 -5.58 6.79
CA THR A 112 6.11 -4.31 6.25
C THR A 112 7.30 -4.46 5.30
N GLU A 113 7.80 -5.68 5.04
CA GLU A 113 9.11 -5.88 4.39
C GLU A 113 9.20 -5.18 3.02
N ASP A 114 8.19 -5.39 2.16
CA ASP A 114 8.17 -4.79 0.83
C ASP A 114 7.70 -3.33 0.86
N PHE A 115 6.84 -2.98 1.82
CA PHE A 115 6.42 -1.59 2.01
C PHE A 115 7.62 -0.68 2.32
N MET A 116 8.52 -1.13 3.20
CA MET A 116 9.72 -0.37 3.58
C MET A 116 10.76 -0.24 2.46
N LYS A 117 10.69 -1.08 1.41
CA LYS A 117 11.53 -0.90 0.22
C LYS A 117 11.05 0.28 -0.63
N VAL A 118 9.74 0.51 -0.66
CA VAL A 118 9.09 1.54 -1.49
C VAL A 118 8.91 2.85 -0.71
N CYS A 119 8.60 2.80 0.58
CA CYS A 119 8.39 3.97 1.44
C CYS A 119 9.68 4.34 2.17
N GLN A 120 10.21 5.53 1.90
CA GLN A 120 11.40 6.10 2.55
C GLN A 120 11.18 7.56 2.96
N VAL A 121 9.94 7.89 3.30
CA VAL A 121 9.53 9.18 3.87
C VAL A 121 10.05 9.26 5.29
N GLU A 122 10.99 10.19 5.51
CA GLU A 122 11.63 10.41 6.81
C GLU A 122 10.58 10.65 7.91
N GLY A 123 10.69 9.89 9.01
CA GLY A 123 9.81 9.99 10.17
C GLY A 123 8.42 9.38 10.00
N TYR A 124 7.97 9.09 8.78
CA TYR A 124 6.64 8.50 8.55
C TYR A 124 6.68 6.98 8.41
N CYS A 125 7.49 6.42 7.50
CA CYS A 125 7.40 4.98 7.18
C CYS A 125 7.78 4.09 8.36
N ASP A 126 8.80 4.48 9.13
CA ASP A 126 9.21 3.78 10.35
C ASP A 126 8.16 3.89 11.46
N ALA A 127 7.55 5.08 11.64
CA ALA A 127 6.48 5.29 12.60
C ALA A 127 5.23 4.47 12.25
N PHE A 128 4.91 4.38 10.96
CA PHE A 128 3.85 3.52 10.45
C PHE A 128 4.13 2.04 10.74
N ALA A 129 5.34 1.55 10.47
CA ALA A 129 5.68 0.16 10.77
C ALA A 129 5.57 -0.14 12.28
N HIS A 130 6.01 0.80 13.13
CA HIS A 130 5.89 0.68 14.58
C HIS A 130 4.42 0.69 15.06
N ASP A 131 3.58 1.58 14.51
CA ASP A 131 2.16 1.61 14.82
C ASP A 131 1.46 0.31 14.43
N LEU A 132 1.83 -0.30 13.31
CA LEU A 132 1.31 -1.60 12.90
C LEU A 132 1.72 -2.72 13.84
N GLU A 133 2.99 -2.76 14.27
CA GLU A 133 3.45 -3.75 15.27
C GLU A 133 2.61 -3.66 16.56
N ARG A 134 2.37 -2.43 17.04
CA ARG A 134 1.51 -2.19 18.21
C ARG A 134 0.07 -2.62 17.95
N MET A 135 -0.50 -2.22 16.81
CA MET A 135 -1.89 -2.55 16.45
C MET A 135 -2.13 -4.05 16.39
N HIS A 136 -1.22 -4.81 15.76
CA HIS A 136 -1.33 -6.27 15.64
C HIS A 136 -1.03 -7.02 16.95
N THR A 137 -0.49 -6.32 17.95
CA THR A 137 -0.38 -6.83 19.33
C THR A 137 -1.65 -6.55 20.14
N ASP A 138 -2.26 -5.38 19.93
CA ASP A 138 -3.35 -4.85 20.75
C ASP A 138 -4.75 -5.22 20.24
N ALA A 139 -4.86 -5.67 19.00
CA ALA A 139 -6.12 -5.97 18.33
C ALA A 139 -5.96 -7.09 17.30
N TYR A 140 -7.10 -7.66 16.91
CA TYR A 140 -7.17 -8.58 15.79
C TYR A 140 -8.01 -8.03 14.65
N LEU A 141 -7.61 -8.34 13.42
CA LEU A 141 -8.31 -7.96 12.20
C LEU A 141 -9.59 -8.78 12.03
N VAL A 142 -10.73 -8.09 11.86
CA VAL A 142 -12.04 -8.69 11.58
C VAL A 142 -12.39 -8.57 10.10
N LYS A 143 -12.15 -7.38 9.52
CA LYS A 143 -12.39 -7.07 8.11
C LYS A 143 -11.17 -6.35 7.57
N PRO A 144 -10.56 -6.81 6.47
CA PRO A 144 -9.39 -6.15 5.90
C PRO A 144 -9.73 -4.79 5.32
N LEU A 145 -8.78 -3.87 5.43
CA LEU A 145 -8.72 -2.65 4.65
C LEU A 145 -8.48 -3.01 3.18
N THR A 146 -9.15 -2.33 2.27
CA THR A 146 -8.87 -2.44 0.84
C THR A 146 -8.51 -1.08 0.29
N ASN A 147 -7.51 -1.04 -0.58
CA ASN A 147 -7.20 0.10 -1.41
C ASN A 147 -7.38 -0.30 -2.87
N LYS A 148 -7.88 0.62 -3.68
CA LYS A 148 -7.96 0.47 -5.13
C LYS A 148 -7.54 1.76 -5.79
N TYR A 149 -6.42 1.73 -6.51
CA TYR A 149 -6.02 2.85 -7.37
C TYR A 149 -7.11 3.10 -8.42
N LEU A 150 -7.62 4.33 -8.50
CA LEU A 150 -8.66 4.67 -9.47
C LEU A 150 -8.03 5.33 -10.69
N GLN A 151 -7.31 6.43 -10.48
CA GLN A 151 -6.75 7.21 -11.57
C GLN A 151 -5.60 8.09 -11.12
N THR A 152 -4.66 8.31 -12.05
CA THR A 152 -3.69 9.40 -11.96
C THR A 152 -4.38 10.69 -12.37
N ASN A 153 -4.42 11.67 -11.47
CA ASN A 153 -4.97 12.99 -11.77
C ASN A 153 -3.92 13.86 -12.46
N LYS A 154 -2.67 13.79 -12.00
CA LYS A 154 -1.55 14.56 -12.53
C LYS A 154 -0.23 13.87 -12.26
N ILE A 155 0.71 13.97 -13.21
CA ILE A 155 2.08 13.48 -13.06
C ILE A 155 3.04 14.46 -13.72
N TYR A 156 4.09 14.87 -13.01
CA TYR A 156 5.00 15.93 -13.45
C TYR A 156 6.35 15.84 -12.75
N GLU A 157 7.40 16.33 -13.42
CA GLU A 157 8.70 16.55 -12.80
C GLU A 157 8.58 17.65 -11.74
N CYS A 158 9.20 17.43 -10.59
CA CYS A 158 9.19 18.38 -9.48
C CYS A 158 10.47 18.26 -8.66
N SER A 159 10.70 19.21 -7.76
CA SER A 159 11.87 19.19 -6.88
C SER A 159 11.53 19.61 -5.46
N LEU A 160 12.20 18.98 -4.49
CA LEU A 160 12.11 19.37 -3.09
C LEU A 160 13.11 20.50 -2.82
N GLN A 161 12.60 21.73 -2.62
CA GLN A 161 13.41 22.95 -2.49
C GLN A 161 14.53 22.84 -1.43
N LYS A 162 14.32 22.10 -0.34
CA LYS A 162 15.32 21.95 0.73
C LYS A 162 16.47 21.01 0.37
N ALA A 163 16.25 20.05 -0.53
CA ALA A 163 17.22 19.02 -0.88
C ALA A 163 17.83 19.20 -2.27
N GLY A 164 17.20 20.02 -3.14
CA GLY A 164 17.59 20.12 -4.55
C GLY A 164 17.35 18.82 -5.33
N THR A 165 16.72 17.82 -4.72
CA THR A 165 16.43 16.53 -5.33
C THR A 165 15.33 16.70 -6.36
N GLU A 166 15.64 16.33 -7.60
CA GLU A 166 14.67 16.21 -8.68
C GLU A 166 13.99 14.83 -8.61
N GLY A 167 12.69 14.81 -8.92
CA GLY A 167 11.89 13.60 -8.89
C GLY A 167 10.59 13.78 -9.64
N ILE A 168 9.67 12.85 -9.44
CA ILE A 168 8.34 12.88 -10.05
C ILE A 168 7.30 13.05 -8.96
N CYS A 169 6.47 14.08 -9.10
CA CYS A 169 5.27 14.28 -8.31
C CYS A 169 4.10 13.64 -9.03
N ILE A 170 3.30 12.90 -8.28
CA ILE A 170 2.09 12.29 -8.78
C ILE A 170 0.94 12.52 -7.81
N GLU A 171 -0.16 12.99 -8.37
CA GLU A 171 -1.43 13.22 -7.71
C GLU A 171 -2.39 12.15 -8.21
N PHE A 172 -3.01 11.39 -7.31
CA PHE A 172 -3.91 10.33 -7.70
C PHE A 172 -5.07 10.16 -6.72
N THR A 173 -6.12 9.53 -7.22
CA THR A 173 -7.30 9.18 -6.45
C THR A 173 -7.35 7.67 -6.27
N TYR A 174 -7.69 7.23 -5.07
CA TYR A 174 -7.89 5.82 -4.74
C TYR A 174 -9.16 5.64 -3.91
N LEU A 175 -9.78 4.47 -4.02
CA LEU A 175 -10.90 4.08 -3.18
C LEU A 175 -10.36 3.28 -2.00
N GLN A 176 -10.81 3.60 -0.80
CA GLN A 176 -10.47 2.87 0.41
C GLN A 176 -11.74 2.35 1.09
N THR A 177 -11.78 1.05 1.38
CA THR A 177 -12.71 0.50 2.38
C THR A 177 -11.94 0.36 3.70
N PRO A 178 -12.37 0.99 4.80
CA PRO A 178 -11.68 0.87 6.07
C PRO A 178 -11.66 -0.57 6.61
N ALA A 179 -10.64 -0.90 7.40
CA ALA A 179 -10.61 -2.14 8.16
C ALA A 179 -11.54 -2.08 9.37
N ALA A 180 -11.93 -3.27 9.84
CA ALA A 180 -12.51 -3.48 11.14
C ALA A 180 -11.53 -4.26 12.01
N PHE A 181 -11.29 -3.76 13.23
CA PHE A 181 -10.52 -4.47 14.25
C PHE A 181 -11.36 -4.66 15.49
N ARG A 182 -11.03 -5.67 16.27
CA ARG A 182 -11.47 -5.76 17.66
C ARG A 182 -10.26 -5.71 18.57
N HIS A 183 -10.24 -4.70 19.44
CA HIS A 183 -9.21 -4.58 20.46
C HIS A 183 -9.36 -5.69 21.51
N LEU A 184 -8.22 -6.14 22.04
CA LEU A 184 -8.17 -7.17 23.08
C LEU A 184 -8.70 -6.66 24.44
N THR A 185 -8.58 -5.35 24.70
CA THR A 185 -9.05 -4.71 25.93
C THR A 185 -9.62 -3.31 25.66
N GLU A 186 -10.46 -2.80 26.58
CA GLU A 186 -11.00 -1.43 26.51
C GLU A 186 -9.92 -0.36 26.63
N GLU A 187 -8.87 -0.62 27.44
CA GLU A 187 -7.72 0.27 27.56
C GLU A 187 -7.04 0.46 26.19
N LYS A 188 -6.80 -0.64 25.48
CA LYS A 188 -6.21 -0.63 24.13
C LYS A 188 -7.11 0.02 23.07
N ALA A 189 -8.43 -0.04 23.25
CA ALA A 189 -9.37 0.67 22.37
C ALA A 189 -9.30 2.20 22.52
N SER A 190 -8.72 2.71 23.62
CA SER A 190 -8.59 4.15 23.88
C SER A 190 -7.23 4.73 23.45
N GLU A 191 -6.27 3.89 23.10
CA GLU A 191 -4.94 4.32 22.65
C GLU A 191 -5.00 4.85 21.19
N GLN A 192 -4.37 6.00 20.95
CA GLN A 192 -4.23 6.59 19.62
C GLN A 192 -2.89 6.18 19.00
N TYR A 193 -2.89 5.88 17.71
CA TYR A 193 -1.68 5.65 16.91
C TYR A 193 -1.28 6.95 16.20
N ASP A 194 0.00 7.09 15.88
CA ASP A 194 0.55 8.34 15.36
C ASP A 194 0.25 8.53 13.86
N THR A 195 0.23 7.43 13.10
CA THR A 195 0.16 7.43 11.63
C THR A 195 -1.06 6.70 11.07
N ILE A 196 -1.80 5.97 11.91
CA ILE A 196 -2.97 5.18 11.53
C ILE A 196 -4.17 5.51 12.43
N SER A 197 -5.36 5.37 11.86
CA SER A 197 -6.61 5.57 12.60
C SER A 197 -7.52 4.38 12.39
N THR A 198 -8.10 3.87 13.47
CA THR A 198 -9.23 2.94 13.41
C THR A 198 -10.52 3.73 13.26
N VAL A 199 -11.40 3.30 12.36
CA VAL A 199 -12.72 3.91 12.18
C VAL A 199 -13.77 3.24 13.08
N THR A 200 -14.86 3.93 13.36
CA THR A 200 -15.98 3.37 14.13
C THR A 200 -16.79 2.36 13.33
N ASP A 201 -17.59 1.51 14.00
CA ASP A 201 -18.43 0.49 13.35
C ASP A 201 -19.37 1.05 12.26
N GLU A 202 -19.84 2.28 12.42
CA GLU A 202 -20.71 2.96 11.44
C GLU A 202 -19.96 3.32 10.15
N GLU A 203 -18.65 3.58 10.26
CA GLU A 203 -17.80 4.02 9.15
C GLU A 203 -17.15 2.86 8.38
N ILE A 204 -17.06 1.67 8.98
CA ILE A 204 -16.42 0.45 8.43
C ILE A 204 -17.00 0.00 7.08
N ASN A 205 -18.24 0.34 6.80
CA ASN A 205 -18.93 -0.05 5.56
C ASN A 205 -18.99 1.07 4.51
N SER A 206 -18.47 2.25 4.82
CA SER A 206 -18.50 3.39 3.91
C SER A 206 -17.19 3.46 3.12
N GLU A 207 -17.25 3.11 1.83
CA GLU A 207 -16.13 3.34 0.93
C GLU A 207 -15.83 4.85 0.84
N ARG A 208 -14.54 5.19 0.87
CA ARG A 208 -14.06 6.57 0.82
C ARG A 208 -13.20 6.76 -0.41
N THR A 209 -13.56 7.74 -1.23
CA THR A 209 -12.68 8.22 -2.30
C THR A 209 -11.68 9.18 -1.69
N LEU A 210 -10.42 8.79 -1.69
CA LEU A 210 -9.31 9.52 -1.11
C LEU A 210 -8.37 10.03 -2.21
N PHE A 211 -7.65 11.08 -1.88
CA PHE A 211 -6.67 11.72 -2.75
C PHE A 211 -5.31 11.70 -2.07
N ARG A 212 -4.24 11.52 -2.85
CA ARG A 212 -2.87 11.52 -2.33
C ARG A 212 -1.90 12.14 -3.32
N VAL A 213 -0.88 12.81 -2.79
CA VAL A 213 0.24 13.33 -3.55
C VAL A 213 1.53 12.72 -3.03
N LEU A 214 2.28 12.10 -3.93
CA LEU A 214 3.57 11.49 -3.63
C LEU A 214 4.67 12.20 -4.40
N PHE A 215 5.82 12.36 -3.75
CA PHE A 215 7.10 12.64 -4.40
C PHE A 215 7.88 11.34 -4.51
N LEU A 216 8.29 10.99 -5.72
CA LEU A 216 9.08 9.80 -5.99
C LEU A 216 10.46 10.14 -6.53
N GLU A 217 11.47 9.47 -5.99
CA GLU A 217 12.86 9.52 -6.43
C GLU A 217 13.20 8.25 -7.20
N GLU A 218 13.87 8.40 -8.34
CA GLU A 218 14.46 7.28 -9.07
C GLU A 218 15.76 6.85 -8.36
N ARG A 219 15.86 5.57 -8.04
CA ARG A 219 17.03 4.95 -7.40
C ARG A 219 17.40 3.67 -8.14
N GLY A 220 18.36 3.79 -9.05
CA GLY A 220 18.74 2.69 -9.93
C GLY A 220 17.61 2.39 -10.91
N ASP A 221 17.09 1.17 -10.86
CA ASP A 221 15.96 0.68 -11.65
C ASP A 221 14.61 0.71 -10.89
N THR A 222 14.60 1.35 -9.71
CA THR A 222 13.42 1.42 -8.84
C THR A 222 13.02 2.87 -8.55
N TRP A 223 11.77 3.06 -8.16
CA TRP A 223 11.29 4.34 -7.61
C TRP A 223 10.95 4.15 -6.15
N VAL A 224 11.20 5.17 -5.34
CA VAL A 224 10.86 5.20 -3.91
C VAL A 224 10.12 6.47 -3.56
N VAL A 225 9.16 6.36 -2.66
CA VAL A 225 8.38 7.48 -2.12
C VAL A 225 9.17 8.10 -0.98
N THR A 226 9.57 9.37 -1.11
CA THR A 226 10.33 10.08 -0.06
C THR A 226 9.60 11.29 0.52
N HIS A 227 8.47 11.67 -0.08
CA HIS A 227 7.57 12.66 0.51
C HIS A 227 6.11 12.35 0.20
N ILE A 228 5.24 12.67 1.16
CA ILE A 228 3.79 12.58 1.04
C ILE A 228 3.23 13.93 1.49
N TRP A 229 2.27 14.47 0.74
CA TRP A 229 1.52 15.64 1.18
C TRP A 229 0.08 15.25 1.50
N ASP A 230 -0.35 15.61 2.70
CA ASP A 230 -1.76 15.69 3.05
C ASP A 230 -2.31 17.01 2.47
N HIS A 231 -3.52 16.95 1.89
CA HIS A 231 -4.24 18.14 1.42
C HIS A 231 -5.17 18.67 2.50
#